data_AF-A0AA90U2Q4-F1
#
_entry.id   AF-A0AA90U2Q4-F1
#
_cell.length_a   1.000
_cell.length_b   1.000
_cell.length_c   1.000
_cell.angle_alpha   90.00
_cell.angle_beta   90.00
_cell.angle_gamma   90.00
#
_symmetry.space_group_name_H-M   'P 1'
#
loop_
_entity.id
_entity.type
_entity.pdbx_description
1 polymer ?
#
loop_
_entity_poly.entity_id
_entity_poly.type
_entity_poly.pdbx_seq_one_letter_code
_entity_poly.pdbx_strand_id
1 'polypeptide(L)'
;MIGILGRGKTGSGIAKVLTSSGHECRFLQSRVPEQAEQESESFDWVFLCLRPSQAASFLGSIRDSSRFIETSATKAEVRKQSGEFISIDPLFIESGKDEVVVLTDIGSAGSVSVISSLFAGYRIVPMNYQEHVDRVLFPRVCSYIMALTQLQFYNAGKSGNHEFQEVFRPPTLSSSIEAMRDTIRTSGLGDRAFLQVERNLKKTWNELSFYP
;
A
#
# COMPACT_ATOMS: atom_id res chain seq x y z
N MET A 1 -18.78 -5.56 14.91
CA MET A 1 -18.47 -6.37 13.70
C MET A 1 -17.72 -5.53 12.69
N ILE A 2 -16.77 -6.09 11.94
CA ILE A 2 -15.96 -5.37 10.94
C ILE A 2 -16.33 -5.82 9.52
N GLY A 3 -16.63 -4.86 8.66
CA GLY A 3 -16.89 -5.07 7.24
C GLY A 3 -15.62 -4.97 6.41
N ILE A 4 -15.50 -5.79 5.36
CA ILE A 4 -14.39 -5.73 4.40
C ILE A 4 -14.95 -5.60 2.98
N LEU A 5 -14.67 -4.49 2.32
CA LEU A 5 -15.02 -4.28 0.92
C LEU A 5 -13.81 -4.55 0.01
N GLY A 6 -13.80 -5.73 -0.60
CA GLY A 6 -12.73 -6.18 -1.50
C GLY A 6 -12.03 -7.44 -0.99
N ARG A 7 -12.07 -8.53 -1.79
CA ARG A 7 -11.51 -9.85 -1.43
C ARG A 7 -10.07 -10.07 -1.94
N GLY A 8 -9.37 -9.00 -2.31
CA GLY A 8 -7.98 -9.09 -2.78
C GLY A 8 -7.00 -9.45 -1.65
N LYS A 9 -5.70 -9.40 -1.97
CA LYS A 9 -4.61 -9.65 -1.02
C LYS A 9 -4.73 -8.78 0.24
N THR A 10 -4.95 -7.47 0.07
CA THR A 10 -5.15 -6.52 1.17
C THR A 10 -6.34 -6.89 2.06
N GLY A 11 -7.52 -7.08 1.47
CA GLY A 11 -8.73 -7.39 2.25
C GLY A 11 -8.67 -8.73 2.96
N SER A 12 -8.11 -9.76 2.30
CA SER A 12 -7.91 -11.07 2.93
C SER A 12 -6.87 -11.01 4.07
N GLY A 13 -5.78 -10.25 3.89
CA GLY A 13 -4.76 -10.09 4.91
C GLY A 13 -5.26 -9.30 6.13
N ILE A 14 -6.01 -8.22 5.91
CA ILE A 14 -6.66 -7.45 6.99
C ILE A 14 -7.66 -8.33 7.75
N ALA A 15 -8.53 -9.04 7.03
CA ALA A 15 -9.50 -9.94 7.65
C ALA A 15 -8.81 -11.01 8.50
N LYS A 16 -7.68 -11.57 8.02
CA LYS A 16 -6.89 -12.57 8.77
C LYS A 16 -6.33 -11.99 10.06
N VAL A 17 -5.72 -10.80 10.00
CA VAL A 17 -5.14 -10.13 11.18
C VAL A 17 -6.22 -9.81 12.19
N LEU A 18 -7.29 -9.16 11.77
CA LEU A 18 -8.38 -8.75 12.67
C LEU A 18 -9.10 -9.94 13.29
N THR A 19 -9.36 -11.01 12.53
CA THR A 19 -9.94 -12.25 13.07
C THR A 19 -9.02 -12.89 14.10
N SER A 20 -7.70 -12.87 13.85
CA SER A 20 -6.71 -13.42 14.80
C SER A 20 -6.63 -12.61 16.10
N SER A 21 -6.99 -11.32 16.05
CA SER A 21 -7.12 -10.44 17.22
C SER A 21 -8.51 -10.52 17.90
N GLY A 22 -9.38 -11.44 17.47
CA GLY A 22 -10.68 -11.69 18.09
C GLY A 22 -11.84 -10.85 17.52
N HIS A 23 -11.65 -10.13 16.42
CA HIS A 23 -12.75 -9.41 15.76
C HIS A 23 -13.55 -10.34 14.84
N GLU A 24 -14.87 -10.12 14.78
CA GLU A 24 -15.70 -10.75 13.74
C GLU A 24 -15.62 -9.94 12.45
N CYS A 25 -15.04 -10.53 11.40
CA CYS A 25 -14.95 -9.92 10.07
C CYS A 25 -15.93 -10.56 9.08
N ARG A 26 -16.64 -9.74 8.29
CA ARG A 26 -17.44 -10.20 7.14
C ARG A 26 -17.14 -9.38 5.89
N PHE A 27 -17.15 -10.04 4.74
CA PHE A 27 -17.01 -9.34 3.47
C PHE A 27 -18.36 -8.81 3.01
N LEU A 28 -18.37 -7.54 2.61
CA LEU A 28 -19.57 -6.94 2.00
C LEU A 28 -19.88 -7.64 0.68
N GLN A 29 -21.18 -7.81 0.42
CA GLN A 29 -21.66 -8.48 -0.79
C GLN A 29 -21.72 -7.52 -1.98
N SER A 30 -22.22 -6.30 -1.76
CA SER A 30 -22.33 -5.32 -2.83
C SER A 30 -21.05 -4.49 -3.00
N ARG A 31 -20.73 -4.18 -4.27
CA ARG A 31 -19.72 -3.18 -4.64
C ARG A 31 -20.33 -1.90 -5.18
N VAL A 32 -21.66 -1.84 -5.27
CA VAL A 32 -22.39 -0.62 -5.63
C VAL A 32 -22.35 0.30 -4.42
N PRO A 33 -21.84 1.54 -4.53
CA PRO A 33 -21.60 2.40 -3.38
C PRO A 33 -22.80 2.56 -2.45
N GLU A 34 -23.98 2.84 -2.99
CA GLU A 34 -25.19 3.09 -2.20
C GLU A 34 -25.66 1.83 -1.45
N GLN A 35 -25.52 0.66 -2.06
CA GLN A 35 -25.89 -0.62 -1.43
C GLN A 35 -24.85 -1.05 -0.38
N ALA A 36 -23.56 -0.81 -0.66
CA ALA A 36 -22.49 -1.07 0.28
C ALA A 36 -22.56 -0.13 1.49
N GLU A 37 -22.99 1.12 1.29
CA GLU A 37 -23.29 2.07 2.37
C GLU A 37 -24.43 1.55 3.25
N GLN A 38 -25.54 1.08 2.66
CA GLN A 38 -26.63 0.46 3.44
C GLN A 38 -26.16 -0.80 4.20
N GLU A 39 -25.40 -1.69 3.55
CA GLU A 39 -24.84 -2.89 4.19
C GLU A 39 -23.89 -2.51 5.34
N SER A 40 -23.15 -1.40 5.19
CA SER A 40 -22.21 -0.88 6.18
C SER A 40 -22.86 -0.43 7.50
N GLU A 41 -24.18 -0.23 7.54
CA GLU A 41 -24.91 0.13 8.75
C GLU A 41 -24.85 -0.94 9.84
N SER A 42 -24.61 -2.19 9.46
CA SER A 42 -24.49 -3.33 10.38
C SER A 42 -23.07 -3.53 10.95
N PHE A 43 -22.12 -2.65 10.61
CA PHE A 43 -20.71 -2.76 10.98
C PHE A 43 -20.24 -1.54 11.78
N ASP A 44 -19.30 -1.77 12.70
CA ASP A 44 -18.65 -0.68 13.44
C ASP A 44 -17.68 0.08 12.52
N TRP A 45 -16.97 -0.68 11.67
CA TRP A 45 -15.98 -0.17 10.72
C TRP A 45 -16.01 -0.99 9.44
N VAL A 46 -15.78 -0.33 8.30
CA VAL A 46 -15.66 -0.99 6.99
C VAL A 46 -14.33 -0.64 6.33
N PHE A 47 -13.49 -1.66 6.09
CA PHE A 47 -12.23 -1.49 5.37
C PHE A 47 -12.45 -1.48 3.86
N LEU A 48 -12.13 -0.37 3.21
CA LEU A 48 -12.11 -0.20 1.76
C LEU A 48 -10.80 -0.75 1.20
N CYS A 49 -10.84 -2.01 0.78
CA CYS A 49 -9.72 -2.75 0.20
C CYS A 49 -9.79 -2.71 -1.34
N LEU A 50 -9.94 -1.49 -1.87
CA LEU A 50 -10.13 -1.20 -3.28
C LEU A 50 -8.86 -0.54 -3.87
N ARG A 51 -8.76 -0.48 -5.19
CA ARG A 51 -7.73 0.34 -5.84
C ARG A 51 -7.98 1.82 -5.55
N PRO A 52 -6.94 2.69 -5.57
CA PRO A 52 -7.06 4.10 -5.25
C PRO A 52 -8.24 4.81 -5.94
N SER A 53 -8.40 4.60 -7.24
CA SER A 53 -9.45 5.27 -8.03
C SER A 53 -10.85 4.77 -7.70
N GLN A 54 -10.96 3.49 -7.37
CA GLN A 54 -12.20 2.87 -6.93
C GLN A 54 -12.58 3.33 -5.53
N ALA A 55 -11.61 3.46 -4.63
CA ALA A 55 -11.82 4.01 -3.29
C ALA A 55 -12.26 5.46 -3.35
N ALA A 56 -11.60 6.30 -4.17
CA ALA A 56 -11.97 7.70 -4.35
C ALA A 56 -13.37 7.86 -4.97
N SER A 57 -13.69 7.05 -5.98
CA SER A 57 -15.03 7.02 -6.56
C SER A 57 -16.09 6.58 -5.54
N PHE A 58 -15.79 5.55 -4.75
CA PHE A 58 -16.71 5.04 -3.73
C PHE A 58 -17.00 6.10 -2.66
N LEU A 59 -15.94 6.67 -2.07
CA LEU A 59 -16.05 7.70 -1.04
C LEU A 59 -16.76 8.96 -1.55
N GLY A 60 -16.59 9.32 -2.83
CA GLY A 60 -17.29 10.44 -3.45
C GLY A 60 -18.76 10.19 -3.79
N SER A 61 -19.24 8.95 -3.70
CA SER A 61 -20.63 8.57 -4.05
C SER A 61 -21.52 8.32 -2.84
N ILE A 62 -20.95 8.10 -1.66
CA ILE A 62 -21.69 7.82 -0.42
C ILE A 62 -21.97 9.12 0.35
N ARG A 63 -22.93 9.08 1.28
CA ARG A 63 -23.34 10.25 2.09
C ARG A 63 -22.57 10.34 3.40
N ASP A 64 -22.28 9.20 4.02
CA ASP A 64 -21.58 9.10 5.30
C ASP A 64 -20.35 8.18 5.18
N SER A 65 -19.18 8.80 5.11
CA SER A 65 -17.89 8.09 5.03
C SER A 65 -17.23 7.85 6.40
N SER A 66 -17.88 8.25 7.51
CA SER A 66 -17.27 8.27 8.87
C SER A 66 -16.85 6.90 9.40
N ARG A 67 -17.50 5.83 8.96
CA ARG A 67 -17.22 4.44 9.36
C ARG A 67 -16.24 3.72 8.44
N PHE A 68 -15.75 4.38 7.39
CA PHE A 68 -14.89 3.75 6.41
C PHE A 68 -13.41 3.95 6.72
N ILE A 69 -12.65 2.86 6.51
CA ILE A 69 -11.20 2.82 6.66
C ILE A 69 -10.59 2.53 5.28
N GLU A 70 -9.98 3.53 4.68
CA GLU A 70 -9.37 3.48 3.35
C GLU A 70 -7.94 2.95 3.42
N THR A 71 -7.62 1.94 2.60
CA THR A 71 -6.40 1.12 2.77
C THR A 71 -5.44 1.14 1.57
N SER A 72 -5.76 1.90 0.53
CA SER A 72 -4.97 1.90 -0.70
C SER A 72 -3.59 2.50 -0.47
N ALA A 73 -2.61 1.98 -1.22
CA ALA A 73 -1.22 2.38 -1.07
C ALA A 73 -1.01 3.86 -1.40
N THR A 74 -1.72 4.44 -2.37
CA THR A 74 -1.59 5.86 -2.70
C THR A 74 -2.82 6.61 -2.27
N LYS A 75 -2.59 7.80 -1.71
CA LYS A 75 -3.67 8.59 -1.13
C LYS A 75 -4.10 9.77 -2.00
N ALA A 76 -3.37 10.01 -3.09
CA ALA A 76 -3.55 11.18 -3.95
C ALA A 76 -5.00 11.39 -4.39
N GLU A 77 -5.71 10.33 -4.76
CA GLU A 77 -7.07 10.43 -5.30
C GLU A 77 -8.14 10.62 -4.21
N VAL A 78 -7.91 10.07 -3.00
CA VAL A 78 -8.86 10.15 -1.86
C VAL A 78 -8.67 11.42 -1.02
N ARG A 79 -7.61 12.19 -1.27
CA ARG A 79 -7.35 13.47 -0.57
C ARG A 79 -8.47 14.50 -0.72
N LYS A 80 -9.31 14.38 -1.75
CA LYS A 80 -10.44 15.30 -1.96
C LYS A 80 -11.51 15.17 -0.88
N GLN A 81 -11.57 14.03 -0.19
CA GLN A 81 -12.51 13.72 0.88
C GLN A 81 -11.82 13.72 2.27
N SER A 82 -10.71 14.46 2.40
CA SER A 82 -9.92 14.46 3.65
C SER A 82 -10.75 14.90 4.85
N GLY A 83 -10.57 14.21 5.97
CA GLY A 83 -11.24 14.47 7.25
C GLY A 83 -12.54 13.69 7.45
N GLU A 84 -13.06 13.02 6.42
CA GLU A 84 -14.35 12.34 6.50
C GLU A 84 -14.26 10.84 6.83
N PHE A 85 -13.12 10.21 6.54
CA PHE A 85 -12.88 8.77 6.73
C PHE A 85 -11.51 8.53 7.37
N ILE A 86 -11.20 7.32 7.83
CA ILE A 86 -9.86 6.98 8.33
C ILE A 86 -9.00 6.47 7.16
N SER A 87 -7.77 6.96 7.01
CA SER A 87 -6.86 6.52 5.94
C SER A 87 -5.61 5.84 6.50
N ILE A 88 -5.33 4.61 6.06
CA ILE A 88 -4.18 3.80 6.51
C ILE A 88 -3.41 3.13 5.37
N ASP A 89 -2.12 2.83 5.59
CA ASP A 89 -1.34 1.90 4.76
C ASP A 89 -0.86 0.73 5.64
N PRO A 90 -1.50 -0.45 5.55
CA PRO A 90 -1.15 -1.63 6.35
C PRO A 90 0.10 -2.32 5.80
N LEU A 91 1.29 -1.93 6.29
CA LEU A 91 2.57 -2.39 5.75
C LEU A 91 2.80 -3.90 5.93
N PHE A 92 2.10 -4.54 6.87
CA PHE A 92 2.16 -5.99 7.10
C PHE A 92 1.70 -6.82 5.90
N ILE A 93 0.89 -6.27 5.00
CA ILE A 93 0.39 -6.98 3.80
C ILE A 93 1.53 -7.21 2.78
N GLU A 94 2.41 -6.23 2.65
CA GLU A 94 3.42 -6.18 1.59
C GLU A 94 4.83 -6.43 2.11
N SER A 95 5.18 -5.82 3.24
CA SER A 95 6.54 -5.86 3.80
C SER A 95 6.74 -6.89 4.89
N GLY A 96 5.66 -7.52 5.39
CA GLY A 96 5.71 -8.42 6.54
C GLY A 96 6.06 -7.73 7.87
N LYS A 97 6.16 -6.40 7.89
CA LYS A 97 6.36 -5.62 9.11
C LYS A 97 5.02 -5.43 9.82
N ASP A 98 4.96 -5.69 11.12
CA ASP A 98 3.79 -5.44 11.96
C ASP A 98 3.57 -3.95 12.23
N GLU A 99 3.45 -3.16 11.16
CA GLU A 99 3.28 -1.72 11.16
C GLU A 99 2.03 -1.32 10.37
N VAL A 100 1.28 -0.35 10.91
CA VAL A 100 0.17 0.30 10.23
C VAL A 100 0.43 1.79 10.20
N VAL A 101 0.55 2.35 9.00
CA VAL A 101 0.69 3.79 8.83
C VAL A 101 -0.68 4.43 8.87
N VAL A 102 -0.84 5.50 9.65
CA VAL A 102 -2.08 6.29 9.72
C VAL A 102 -1.81 7.68 9.16
N LEU A 103 -2.60 8.09 8.16
CA LEU A 103 -2.42 9.37 7.48
C LEU A 103 -3.21 10.46 8.21
N THR A 104 -2.53 11.26 9.03
CA THR A 104 -3.19 12.16 9.99
C THR A 104 -3.77 13.43 9.36
N ASP A 105 -3.31 13.82 8.18
CA ASP A 105 -3.79 14.99 7.42
C ASP A 105 -4.88 14.64 6.39
N ILE A 106 -5.16 13.34 6.22
CA ILE A 106 -6.22 12.81 5.35
C ILE A 106 -7.32 12.17 6.19
N GLY A 107 -6.93 11.43 7.22
CA GLY A 107 -7.83 10.73 8.11
C GLY A 107 -8.66 11.68 8.98
N SER A 108 -9.82 11.21 9.41
CA SER A 108 -10.67 11.90 10.39
C SER A 108 -10.01 12.00 11.76
N ALA A 109 -10.47 12.94 12.58
CA ALA A 109 -9.98 13.12 13.94
C ALA A 109 -10.15 11.82 14.76
N GLY A 110 -9.16 11.50 15.59
CA GLY A 110 -9.18 10.26 16.38
C GLY A 110 -8.74 9.00 15.64
N SER A 111 -8.42 9.08 14.33
CA SER A 111 -7.94 7.96 13.50
C SER A 111 -6.89 7.09 14.21
N VAL A 112 -5.87 7.70 14.82
CA VAL A 112 -4.78 6.97 15.49
C VAL A 112 -5.29 6.09 16.63
N SER A 113 -6.22 6.60 17.44
CA SER A 113 -6.77 5.86 18.58
C SER A 113 -7.63 4.67 18.13
N VAL A 114 -8.45 4.87 17.09
CA VAL A 114 -9.29 3.82 16.49
C VAL A 114 -8.40 2.70 15.92
N ILE A 115 -7.41 3.07 15.11
CA ILE A 115 -6.51 2.10 14.47
C ILE A 115 -5.65 1.37 15.51
N SER A 116 -5.20 2.05 16.56
CA SER A 116 -4.47 1.41 17.67
C SER A 116 -5.29 0.36 18.40
N SER A 117 -6.61 0.57 18.49
CA SER A 117 -7.53 -0.37 19.12
C SER A 117 -7.80 -1.58 18.22
N LEU A 118 -7.99 -1.35 16.91
CA LEU A 118 -8.25 -2.41 15.92
C LEU A 118 -7.03 -3.30 15.66
N PHE A 119 -5.83 -2.73 15.69
CA PHE A 119 -4.58 -3.44 15.44
C PHE A 119 -3.72 -3.52 16.70
N ALA A 120 -4.30 -4.01 17.80
CA ALA A 120 -3.58 -4.22 19.04
C ALA A 120 -2.33 -5.09 18.82
N GLY A 121 -1.18 -4.64 19.30
CA GLY A 121 0.12 -5.30 19.11
C GLY A 121 0.88 -4.88 17.86
N TYR A 122 0.25 -4.16 16.91
CA TYR A 122 0.94 -3.56 15.78
C TYR A 122 1.50 -2.19 16.16
N ARG A 123 2.61 -1.82 15.52
CA ARG A 123 3.15 -0.46 15.64
C ARG A 123 2.34 0.49 14.76
N ILE A 124 1.65 1.44 15.39
CA ILE A 124 0.91 2.48 14.69
C ILE A 124 1.83 3.66 14.43
N VAL A 125 2.01 4.00 13.15
CA VAL A 125 2.92 5.06 12.72
C VAL A 125 2.10 6.20 12.12
N PRO A 126 1.79 7.26 12.90
CA PRO A 126 1.15 8.44 12.35
C PRO A 126 2.13 9.21 11.47
N MET A 127 1.67 9.68 10.32
CA MET A 127 2.42 10.60 9.46
C MET A 127 1.47 11.39 8.56
N ASN A 128 1.94 12.52 8.04
CA ASN A 128 1.21 13.22 6.99
C ASN A 128 1.44 12.57 5.60
N TYR A 129 0.66 12.98 4.61
CA TYR A 129 0.77 12.46 3.25
C TYR A 129 2.16 12.62 2.65
N GLN A 130 2.81 13.77 2.84
CA GLN A 130 4.13 14.03 2.27
C GLN A 130 5.20 13.13 2.88
N GLU A 131 5.16 12.93 4.20
CA GLU A 131 6.02 11.99 4.91
C GLU A 131 5.82 10.55 4.42
N HIS A 132 4.57 10.14 4.19
CA HIS A 132 4.26 8.83 3.63
C HIS A 132 4.82 8.66 2.21
N VAL A 133 4.68 9.68 1.37
CA VAL A 133 5.26 9.72 0.03
C VAL A 133 6.78 9.55 0.09
N ASP A 134 7.47 10.32 0.94
CA ASP A 134 8.94 10.34 0.99
C ASP A 134 9.54 9.12 1.71
N ARG A 135 8.91 8.63 2.77
CA ARG A 135 9.46 7.57 3.63
C ARG A 135 8.96 6.18 3.30
N VAL A 136 7.79 6.06 2.65
CA VAL A 136 7.16 4.77 2.35
C VAL A 136 7.09 4.54 0.85
N LEU A 137 6.41 5.42 0.11
CA LEU A 137 6.14 5.18 -1.31
C LEU A 137 7.39 5.31 -2.17
N PHE A 138 8.20 6.35 -1.97
CA PHE A 138 9.40 6.56 -2.77
C PHE A 138 10.41 5.40 -2.63
N PRO A 139 10.79 4.94 -1.42
CA PRO A 139 11.63 3.76 -1.27
C PRO A 139 11.00 2.50 -1.85
N ARG A 140 9.67 2.32 -1.70
CA ARG A 140 8.93 1.17 -2.25
C ARG A 140 9.02 1.13 -3.78
N VAL A 141 8.81 2.25 -4.46
CA VAL A 141 8.91 2.35 -5.92
C VAL A 141 10.36 2.11 -6.38
N CYS A 142 11.36 2.74 -5.75
CA CYS A 142 12.76 2.53 -6.08
C CYS A 142 13.18 1.06 -5.93
N SER A 143 12.78 0.42 -4.82
CA SER A 143 13.07 -0.99 -4.54
C SER A 143 12.44 -1.91 -5.60
N TYR A 144 11.22 -1.59 -6.03
CA TYR A 144 10.54 -2.36 -7.06
C TYR A 144 11.18 -2.23 -8.44
N ILE A 145 11.62 -1.03 -8.83
CA ILE A 145 12.38 -0.82 -10.06
C ILE A 145 13.66 -1.67 -10.03
N MET A 146 14.42 -1.62 -8.92
CA MET A 146 15.63 -2.42 -8.75
C MET A 146 15.36 -3.93 -8.84
N ALA A 147 14.29 -4.42 -8.21
CA ALA A 147 13.90 -5.83 -8.29
C ALA A 147 13.55 -6.26 -9.72
N LEU A 148 12.84 -5.44 -10.50
CA LEU A 148 12.57 -5.71 -11.90
C LEU A 148 13.84 -5.68 -12.75
N THR A 149 14.75 -4.72 -12.51
CA THR A 149 16.04 -4.66 -13.19
C THR A 149 16.89 -5.90 -12.90
N GLN A 150 16.94 -6.35 -11.65
CA GLN A 150 17.62 -7.59 -11.25
C GLN A 150 17.02 -8.82 -11.96
N LEU A 151 15.69 -8.88 -12.08
CA LEU A 151 15.02 -9.94 -12.83
C LEU A 151 15.41 -9.94 -14.32
N GLN A 152 15.62 -8.78 -14.94
CA GLN A 152 16.11 -8.70 -16.32
C GLN A 152 17.53 -9.26 -16.44
N PHE A 153 18.43 -8.90 -15.52
CA PHE A 153 19.79 -9.46 -15.47
C PHE A 153 19.79 -10.98 -15.26
N TYR A 154 18.98 -11.46 -14.31
CA TYR A 154 18.80 -12.90 -14.07
C TYR A 154 18.37 -13.64 -15.34
N ASN A 155 17.39 -13.10 -16.07
CA ASN A 155 16.91 -13.70 -17.30
C ASN A 155 17.94 -13.68 -18.43
N ALA A 156 18.73 -12.61 -18.54
CA ALA A 156 19.80 -12.49 -19.54
C ALA A 156 20.96 -13.46 -19.26
N GLY A 157 21.32 -13.66 -17.99
CA GLY A 157 22.40 -14.57 -17.58
C GLY A 157 21.91 -15.98 -17.19
N LYS A 158 20.77 -16.44 -17.71
CA LYS A 158 20.29 -17.82 -17.48
C LYS A 158 21.28 -18.91 -17.92
N SER A 159 22.16 -18.59 -18.86
CA SER A 159 23.29 -19.44 -19.29
C SER A 159 24.59 -19.20 -18.50
N GLY A 160 24.56 -18.31 -17.50
CA GLY A 160 25.69 -18.01 -16.62
C GLY A 160 25.98 -19.11 -15.60
N ASN A 161 27.07 -18.95 -14.84
CA ASN A 161 27.46 -19.90 -13.80
C ASN A 161 26.52 -19.84 -12.58
N HIS A 162 26.62 -20.82 -11.68
CA HIS A 162 25.80 -20.92 -10.47
C HIS A 162 25.89 -19.67 -9.59
N GLU A 163 27.07 -19.05 -9.49
CA GLU A 163 27.29 -17.84 -8.69
C GLU A 163 26.48 -16.65 -9.22
N PHE A 164 26.43 -16.46 -10.55
CA PHE A 164 25.59 -15.44 -11.17
C PHE A 164 24.11 -15.65 -10.85
N GLN A 165 23.64 -16.90 -10.94
CA GLN A 165 22.24 -17.22 -10.66
C GLN A 165 21.85 -16.96 -9.20
N GLU A 166 22.74 -17.24 -8.25
CA GLU A 166 22.51 -16.96 -6.83
C GLU A 166 22.51 -15.46 -6.52
N VAL A 167 23.48 -14.70 -7.07
CA VAL A 167 23.57 -13.24 -6.86
C VAL A 167 22.37 -12.51 -7.46
N PHE A 168 21.96 -12.89 -8.67
CA PHE A 168 20.85 -12.23 -9.37
C PHE A 168 19.50 -12.90 -9.12
N ARG A 169 19.42 -13.87 -8.20
CA ARG A 169 18.15 -14.52 -7.86
C ARG A 169 17.10 -13.45 -7.54
N PRO A 170 16.01 -13.36 -8.31
CA PRO A 170 15.09 -12.25 -8.19
C PRO A 170 14.41 -12.30 -6.81
N PRO A 171 14.33 -11.17 -6.09
CA PRO A 171 13.61 -11.11 -4.85
C PRO A 171 12.13 -11.39 -5.13
N THR A 172 11.44 -11.98 -4.16
CA THR A 172 9.98 -12.09 -4.23
C THR A 172 9.40 -10.68 -4.27
N LEU A 173 8.73 -10.34 -5.37
CA LEU A 173 8.02 -9.08 -5.48
C LEU A 173 6.85 -9.12 -4.49
N SER A 174 6.86 -8.21 -3.51
CA SER A 174 5.79 -8.10 -2.52
C SER A 174 4.45 -7.77 -3.19
N SER A 175 4.48 -6.90 -4.19
CA SER A 175 3.31 -6.37 -4.90
C SER A 175 3.26 -6.85 -6.35
N SER A 176 2.06 -6.91 -6.95
CA SER A 176 1.95 -7.17 -8.39
C SER A 176 2.44 -5.99 -9.23
N ILE A 177 2.81 -6.27 -10.49
CA ILE A 177 3.21 -5.24 -11.46
C ILE A 177 2.08 -4.22 -11.66
N GLU A 178 0.84 -4.67 -11.72
CA GLU A 178 -0.33 -3.82 -11.88
C GLU A 178 -0.50 -2.87 -10.70
N ALA A 179 -0.37 -3.37 -9.46
CA ALA A 179 -0.48 -2.56 -8.26
C ALA A 179 0.64 -1.50 -8.17
N MET A 180 1.86 -1.87 -8.56
CA MET A 180 2.97 -0.92 -8.60
C MET A 180 2.82 0.12 -9.73
N ARG A 181 2.33 -0.28 -10.91
CA ARG A 181 2.02 0.66 -12.00
C ARG A 181 0.97 1.69 -11.57
N ASP A 182 -0.09 1.24 -10.91
CA ASP A 182 -1.10 2.14 -10.35
C ASP A 182 -0.50 3.08 -9.29
N THR A 183 0.37 2.56 -8.43
CA THR A 183 1.09 3.37 -7.42
C THR A 183 1.93 4.46 -8.08
N ILE A 184 2.74 4.12 -9.09
CA ILE A 184 3.60 5.08 -9.81
C ILE A 184 2.75 6.15 -10.50
N ARG A 185 1.69 5.73 -11.21
CA ARG A 185 0.81 6.63 -11.97
C ARG A 185 0.08 7.63 -11.07
N THR A 186 -0.41 7.18 -9.92
CA THR A 186 -1.25 8.00 -9.03
C THR A 186 -0.44 8.83 -8.03
N SER A 187 0.77 8.42 -7.66
CA SER A 187 1.63 9.16 -6.73
C SER A 187 2.45 10.28 -7.38
N GLY A 188 2.61 10.25 -8.72
CA GLY A 188 3.50 11.17 -9.43
C GLY A 188 5.00 10.92 -9.17
N LEU A 189 5.35 9.79 -8.53
CA LEU A 189 6.73 9.48 -8.16
C LEU A 189 7.58 8.87 -9.28
N GLY A 190 6.98 8.53 -10.43
CA GLY A 190 7.64 7.79 -11.50
C GLY A 190 8.96 8.40 -11.95
N ASP A 191 8.94 9.65 -12.38
CA ASP A 191 10.13 10.33 -12.90
C ASP A 191 11.19 10.51 -11.82
N ARG A 192 10.77 10.93 -10.61
CA ARG A 192 11.68 11.13 -9.47
C ARG A 192 12.39 9.81 -9.09
N ALA A 193 11.64 8.71 -9.01
CA ALA A 193 12.19 7.40 -8.66
C ALA A 193 13.13 6.88 -9.76
N PHE A 194 12.72 7.00 -11.03
CA PHE A 194 13.55 6.60 -12.16
C PHE A 194 14.88 7.36 -12.20
N LEU A 195 14.83 8.70 -12.13
CA LEU A 195 16.03 9.55 -12.13
C LEU A 195 16.95 9.25 -10.95
N GLN A 196 16.40 8.95 -9.77
CA GLN A 196 17.20 8.59 -8.61
C GLN A 196 17.93 7.25 -8.81
N VAL A 197 17.21 6.23 -9.30
CA VAL A 197 17.81 4.91 -9.60
C VAL A 197 18.89 5.06 -10.67
N GLU A 198 18.60 5.77 -11.76
CA GLU A 198 19.55 6.02 -12.84
C GLU A 198 20.82 6.73 -12.33
N ARG A 199 20.66 7.80 -11.54
CA ARG A 199 21.78 8.54 -10.95
C ARG A 199 22.64 7.65 -10.07
N ASN A 200 22.03 6.80 -9.25
CA ASN A 200 22.77 5.91 -8.35
C ASN A 200 23.50 4.81 -9.12
N LEU A 201 22.90 4.26 -10.19
CA LEU A 201 23.58 3.32 -11.08
C LEU A 201 24.78 3.96 -11.79
N LYS A 202 24.63 5.19 -12.33
CA LYS A 202 25.74 5.96 -12.92
C LYS A 202 26.85 6.22 -11.91
N LYS A 203 26.51 6.60 -10.68
CA LYS A 203 27.49 6.80 -9.60
C LYS A 203 28.24 5.51 -9.27
N THR A 204 27.53 4.40 -9.13
CA THR A 204 28.13 3.08 -8.87
C THR A 204 29.05 2.66 -10.00
N TRP A 205 28.62 2.85 -11.26
CA TRP A 205 29.47 2.58 -12.42
C TRP A 205 30.76 3.38 -12.36
N ASN A 206 30.68 4.69 -12.09
CA ASN A 206 31.86 5.54 -11.98
C ASN A 206 32.81 5.04 -10.88
N GLU A 207 32.29 4.70 -9.69
CA GLU A 207 33.10 4.16 -8.58
C GLU A 207 33.83 2.85 -8.97
N LEU A 208 33.19 2.00 -9.79
CA LEU A 208 33.79 0.74 -10.26
C LEU A 208 34.71 0.93 -11.48
N SER A 209 34.41 1.88 -12.36
CA SER A 209 35.19 2.12 -13.60
C SER A 209 36.48 2.91 -13.36
N PHE A 210 36.64 3.51 -12.18
CA PHE A 210 37.87 4.22 -11.77
C PHE A 210 38.81 3.38 -10.90
N TYR A 211 38.61 2.06 -10.80
CA TYR A 211 39.71 1.16 -10.44
C TYR A 211 40.63 1.00 -11.66
N PRO A 212 41.89 1.48 -11.61
CA PRO A 212 42.87 1.25 -12.68
C PRO A 212 43.20 -0.23 -12.87
#